data_AF-A0A9P6S680-F1
#
_entry.id   AF-A0A9P6S680-F1
#
_cell.length_a   1.000
_cell.length_b   1.000
_cell.length_c   1.000
_cell.angle_alpha   90.00
_cell.angle_beta   90.00
_cell.angle_gamma   90.00
#
_symmetry.space_group_name_H-M   'P 1'
#
loop_
_entity.id
_entity.type
_entity.pdbx_description
1 polymer ?
#
loop_
_entity_poly.entity_id
_entity_poly.type
_entity_poly.pdbx_seq_one_letter_code
_entity_poly.pdbx_strand_id
1 'polypeptide(L)'
;LGVSKIIWVKGVKGHDITDSHIDSLARFVAPGVVMVSTPFPAPADDKESQVWIGQYNQAMSVLRNATDAKGRRLQIIELPEPNPAKIRLMSPSDIKLCKKIDLDCKNGGLTSYVNFYIANGGIVIPEFGDKEADQRARDIVQKAFPSRKVVAVNIDYVAVGGGGIHCATHEVPRV
;
A
#
# COMPACT_ATOMS: atom_id res chain seq x y z
N LEU A 1 0.86 -18.92 -12.50
CA LEU A 1 -0.34 -18.07 -12.30
C LEU A 1 -1.63 -18.68 -12.85
N GLY A 2 -1.63 -19.38 -14.00
CA GLY A 2 -2.86 -20.05 -14.50
C GLY A 2 -4.03 -19.10 -14.79
N VAL A 3 -3.73 -17.82 -15.07
CA VAL A 3 -4.72 -16.77 -15.31
C VAL A 3 -5.05 -16.65 -16.80
N SER A 4 -6.27 -16.21 -17.12
CA SER A 4 -6.72 -15.96 -18.50
C SER A 4 -6.89 -14.47 -18.84
N LYS A 5 -6.69 -13.58 -17.86
CA LYS A 5 -6.78 -12.13 -18.05
C LYS A 5 -5.80 -11.41 -17.13
N ILE A 6 -5.15 -10.37 -17.67
CA ILE A 6 -4.23 -9.49 -16.94
C ILE A 6 -4.77 -8.05 -17.07
N ILE A 7 -4.77 -7.31 -15.97
CA ILE A 7 -5.12 -5.88 -15.92
C ILE A 7 -3.83 -5.11 -15.67
N TRP A 8 -3.47 -4.20 -16.58
CA TRP A 8 -2.21 -3.47 -16.54
C TRP A 8 -2.43 -2.02 -16.09
N VAL A 9 -1.76 -1.64 -15.01
CA VAL A 9 -1.60 -0.24 -14.59
C VAL A 9 -0.16 0.20 -14.88
N LYS A 10 0.06 1.51 -15.03
CA LYS A 10 1.40 2.05 -15.27
C LYS A 10 2.19 2.11 -13.97
N GLY A 11 3.41 1.59 -13.99
CA GLY A 11 4.40 1.82 -12.95
C GLY A 11 4.99 3.23 -13.03
N VAL A 12 5.87 3.55 -12.08
CA VAL A 12 6.56 4.83 -11.98
C VAL A 12 8.05 4.56 -11.90
N LYS A 13 8.72 4.65 -13.06
CA LYS A 13 10.14 4.29 -13.16
C LYS A 13 11.04 5.31 -12.44
N GLY A 14 11.91 4.82 -11.56
CA GLY A 14 12.98 5.58 -10.91
C GLY A 14 12.54 6.47 -9.75
N HIS A 15 11.31 6.32 -9.25
CA HIS A 15 10.78 7.13 -8.14
C HIS A 15 10.76 6.39 -6.79
N ASP A 16 10.69 5.06 -6.79
CA ASP A 16 10.97 4.23 -5.62
C ASP A 16 11.90 3.07 -5.99
N ILE A 17 12.28 2.24 -5.01
CA ILE A 17 13.21 1.13 -5.21
C ILE A 17 12.64 -0.01 -6.08
N THR A 18 11.34 0.00 -6.37
CA THR A 18 10.64 -1.08 -7.08
C THR A 18 10.04 -0.69 -8.42
N ASP A 19 10.22 0.55 -8.87
CA ASP A 19 9.51 1.15 -10.03
C ASP A 19 7.97 1.08 -9.90
N SER A 20 7.50 1.19 -8.65
CA SER A 20 6.15 1.02 -8.16
C SER A 20 5.58 -0.38 -8.36
N HIS A 21 6.03 -1.31 -7.53
CA HIS A 21 5.42 -2.61 -7.39
C HIS A 21 3.94 -2.50 -7.03
N ILE A 22 3.12 -3.36 -7.65
CA ILE A 22 1.65 -3.28 -7.57
C ILE A 22 1.11 -3.51 -6.16
N ASP A 23 1.84 -4.22 -5.30
CA ASP A 23 1.42 -4.55 -3.94
C ASP A 23 1.39 -3.36 -2.98
N SER A 24 2.04 -2.26 -3.36
CA SER A 24 1.96 -0.96 -2.68
C SER A 24 0.79 -0.11 -3.17
N LEU A 25 0.22 -0.42 -4.33
CA LEU A 25 -0.84 0.37 -4.96
C LEU A 25 -2.21 -0.30 -4.91
N ALA A 26 -2.32 -1.57 -5.29
CA ALA A 26 -3.60 -2.24 -5.45
C ALA A 26 -3.54 -3.74 -5.17
N ARG A 27 -4.55 -4.26 -4.50
CA ARG A 27 -4.67 -5.68 -4.16
C ARG A 27 -6.08 -6.22 -4.32
N PHE A 28 -6.21 -7.45 -4.81
CA PHE A 28 -7.48 -8.17 -4.69
C PHE A 28 -7.75 -8.54 -3.23
N VAL A 29 -8.96 -8.23 -2.76
CA VAL A 29 -9.45 -8.60 -1.41
C VAL A 29 -10.58 -9.63 -1.46
N ALA A 30 -11.23 -9.73 -2.62
CA ALA A 30 -12.15 -10.80 -2.98
C ALA A 30 -12.23 -10.90 -4.52
N PRO A 31 -12.81 -11.98 -5.08
CA PRO A 31 -13.04 -12.05 -6.53
C PRO A 31 -13.89 -10.88 -7.03
N GLY A 32 -13.32 -10.04 -7.91
CA GLY A 32 -13.98 -8.83 -8.43
C GLY A 32 -13.91 -7.61 -7.51
N VAL A 33 -13.21 -7.69 -6.37
CA VAL A 33 -13.06 -6.57 -5.42
C VAL A 33 -11.57 -6.24 -5.26
N VAL A 34 -11.20 -5.01 -5.55
CA VAL A 34 -9.83 -4.49 -5.47
C VAL A 34 -9.78 -3.38 -4.43
N MET A 35 -8.81 -3.45 -3.54
CA MET A 35 -8.47 -2.36 -2.62
C MET A 35 -7.31 -1.56 -3.20
N VAL A 36 -7.39 -0.23 -3.17
CA VAL A 36 -6.42 0.68 -3.80
C VAL A 36 -5.93 1.70 -2.78
N SER A 37 -4.62 1.94 -2.74
CA SER A 37 -4.00 2.97 -1.91
C SER A 37 -4.38 4.33 -2.46
N THR A 38 -4.99 5.18 -1.63
CA THR A 38 -5.36 6.55 -2.03
C THR A 38 -4.32 7.50 -1.45
N PRO A 39 -3.51 8.18 -2.28
CA PRO A 39 -2.43 9.04 -1.81
C PRO A 39 -2.99 10.23 -1.02
N PHE A 40 -2.20 10.71 -0.06
CA PHE A 40 -2.58 11.88 0.72
C PHE A 40 -2.68 13.12 -0.20
N PRO A 41 -3.72 13.97 -0.08
CA PRO A 41 -3.84 15.17 -0.90
C PRO A 41 -2.64 16.09 -0.75
N ALA A 42 -2.11 16.58 -1.88
CA ALA A 42 -0.98 17.49 -1.92
C ALA A 42 -1.22 18.67 -2.89
N PRO A 43 -0.61 19.84 -2.64
CA PRO A 43 -0.60 20.97 -3.57
C PRO A 43 -0.05 20.60 -4.95
N ALA A 44 -0.50 21.32 -5.99
CA ALA A 44 -0.09 21.06 -7.37
C ALA A 44 1.40 21.35 -7.64
N ASP A 45 2.04 22.17 -6.82
CA ASP A 45 3.47 22.51 -6.90
C ASP A 45 4.38 21.50 -6.16
N ASP A 46 3.82 20.58 -5.37
CA ASP A 46 4.54 19.45 -4.79
C ASP A 46 4.75 18.35 -5.83
N LYS A 47 5.83 18.47 -6.60
CA LYS A 47 6.14 17.57 -7.73
C LYS A 47 6.23 16.10 -7.33
N GLU A 48 6.79 15.78 -6.16
CA GLU A 48 6.95 14.38 -5.72
C GLU A 48 5.58 13.76 -5.41
N SER A 49 4.75 14.45 -4.62
CA SER A 49 3.40 13.98 -4.33
C SER A 49 2.54 13.87 -5.60
N GLN A 50 2.71 14.79 -6.57
CA GLN A 50 1.98 14.74 -7.83
C GLN A 50 2.30 13.50 -8.69
N VAL A 51 3.49 12.90 -8.56
CA VAL A 51 3.82 11.65 -9.25
C VAL A 51 2.93 10.51 -8.77
N TRP A 52 2.80 10.35 -7.46
CA TRP A 52 1.98 9.30 -6.83
C TRP A 52 0.47 9.54 -7.03
N ILE A 53 0.03 10.80 -6.97
CA ILE A 53 -1.35 11.19 -7.33
C ILE A 53 -1.64 10.85 -8.80
N GLY A 54 -0.69 11.15 -9.70
CA GLY A 54 -0.78 10.81 -11.12
C GLY A 54 -0.90 9.29 -11.35
N GLN A 55 -0.10 8.50 -10.64
CA GLN A 55 -0.19 7.04 -10.68
C GLN A 55 -1.55 6.54 -10.19
N TYR A 56 -2.01 7.00 -9.02
CA TYR A 56 -3.32 6.64 -8.48
C TYR A 56 -4.43 6.95 -9.50
N ASN A 57 -4.43 8.14 -10.09
CA ASN A 57 -5.42 8.53 -11.10
C ASN A 57 -5.38 7.62 -12.33
N GLN A 58 -4.19 7.25 -12.78
CA GLN A 58 -4.00 6.32 -13.90
C GLN A 58 -4.56 4.93 -13.56
N ALA A 59 -4.24 4.41 -12.38
CA ALA A 59 -4.72 3.10 -11.93
C ALA A 59 -6.24 3.09 -11.75
N MET A 60 -6.81 4.13 -11.15
CA MET A 60 -8.27 4.26 -10.99
C MET A 60 -8.98 4.32 -12.35
N SER A 61 -8.42 5.01 -13.34
CA SER A 61 -8.97 5.04 -14.71
C SER A 61 -9.00 3.64 -15.33
N VAL A 62 -7.92 2.86 -15.19
CA VAL A 62 -7.86 1.48 -15.67
C VAL A 62 -8.86 0.59 -14.92
N LEU A 63 -8.82 0.59 -13.59
CA LEU A 63 -9.58 -0.32 -12.74
C LEU A 63 -11.09 -0.09 -12.88
N ARG A 64 -11.55 1.16 -12.97
CA ARG A 64 -12.98 1.49 -13.18
C ARG A 64 -13.51 0.98 -14.52
N ASN A 65 -12.65 0.95 -15.55
CA ASN A 65 -13.02 0.49 -16.89
C ASN A 65 -12.79 -1.01 -17.10
N ALA A 66 -12.06 -1.67 -16.20
CA ALA A 66 -11.73 -3.08 -16.30
C ALA A 66 -12.89 -4.00 -15.89
N THR A 67 -12.78 -5.24 -16.34
CA THR A 67 -13.50 -6.38 -15.77
C THR A 67 -12.49 -7.47 -15.46
N ASP A 68 -12.80 -8.34 -14.51
CA ASP A 68 -11.96 -9.50 -14.24
C ASP A 68 -12.14 -10.61 -15.31
N ALA A 69 -11.45 -11.74 -15.12
CA ALA A 69 -11.48 -12.88 -16.05
C ALA A 69 -12.87 -13.52 -16.24
N LYS A 70 -13.82 -13.24 -15.33
CA LYS A 70 -15.20 -13.72 -15.39
C LYS A 70 -16.18 -12.64 -15.87
N GLY A 71 -15.67 -11.52 -16.38
CA GLY A 71 -16.49 -10.42 -16.88
C GLY A 71 -17.12 -9.54 -15.79
N ARG A 72 -16.78 -9.73 -14.51
CA ARG A 72 -17.30 -8.89 -13.42
C ARG A 72 -16.64 -7.52 -13.46
N ARG A 73 -17.42 -6.45 -13.34
CA ARG A 73 -16.90 -5.11 -13.05
C ARG A 73 -16.22 -5.12 -11.70
N LEU A 74 -15.10 -4.40 -11.59
CA LEU A 74 -14.37 -4.33 -10.34
C LEU A 74 -15.08 -3.38 -9.36
N GLN A 75 -15.38 -3.88 -8.16
CA GLN A 75 -15.67 -3.03 -7.03
C GLN A 75 -14.34 -2.52 -6.46
N ILE A 76 -14.23 -1.21 -6.30
CA ILE A 76 -13.01 -0.58 -5.78
C ILE A 76 -13.27 -0.12 -4.35
N ILE A 77 -12.39 -0.52 -3.44
CA ILE A 77 -12.34 -0.03 -2.05
C ILE A 77 -11.11 0.86 -1.93
N GLU A 78 -11.31 2.14 -1.68
CA GLU A 78 -10.21 3.07 -1.46
C GLU A 78 -9.70 2.96 -0.03
N LEU A 79 -8.38 2.94 0.14
CA LEU A 79 -7.69 2.87 1.41
C LEU A 79 -6.74 4.07 1.53
N PRO A 80 -7.18 5.17 2.17
CA PRO A 80 -6.38 6.38 2.27
C PRO A 80 -5.08 6.19 3.07
N GLU A 81 -4.00 6.74 2.54
CA GLU A 81 -2.68 6.83 3.18
C GLU A 81 -2.70 7.78 4.40
N PRO A 82 -1.74 7.64 5.34
CA PRO A 82 -1.64 8.54 6.48
C PRO A 82 -1.26 9.96 6.06
N ASN A 83 -1.48 10.93 6.95
CA ASN A 83 -0.92 12.27 6.77
C ASN A 83 0.61 12.23 6.97
N PRO A 84 1.42 12.61 5.98
CA PRO A 84 2.88 12.61 6.09
C PRO A 84 3.42 13.46 7.25
N ALA A 85 2.67 14.45 7.73
CA ALA A 85 3.05 15.27 8.88
C ALA A 85 2.73 14.63 10.25
N LYS A 86 2.00 13.51 10.28
CA LYS A 86 1.58 12.82 11.51
C LYS A 86 2.22 11.44 11.72
N ILE A 87 2.97 10.93 10.73
CA ILE A 87 3.64 9.64 10.83
C ILE A 87 4.93 9.71 11.65
N ARG A 88 5.36 8.56 12.15
CA ARG A 88 6.61 8.40 12.93
C ARG A 88 7.80 7.95 12.09
N LEU A 89 7.64 7.81 10.77
CA LEU A 89 8.71 7.32 9.92
C LEU A 89 9.97 8.19 10.09
N MET A 90 11.11 7.51 10.16
CA MET A 90 12.41 8.19 10.17
C MET A 90 12.55 9.02 8.89
N SER A 91 13.09 10.22 9.06
CA SER A 91 13.29 11.16 7.95
C SER A 91 14.77 11.42 7.69
N PRO A 92 15.14 12.19 6.67
CA PRO A 92 16.51 12.63 6.48
C PRO A 92 17.14 13.32 7.71
N SER A 93 16.35 13.85 8.65
CA SER A 93 16.87 14.39 9.92
C SER A 93 17.49 13.32 10.83
N ASP A 94 17.09 12.05 10.67
CA ASP A 94 17.53 10.92 11.50
C ASP A 94 18.79 10.23 10.93
N ILE A 95 19.48 10.86 9.97
CA ILE A 95 20.55 10.25 9.17
C ILE A 95 21.68 9.61 9.99
N LYS A 96 21.96 10.10 11.21
CA LYS A 96 22.94 9.47 12.12
C LYS A 96 22.48 8.10 12.61
N LEU A 97 21.20 7.97 12.97
CA LEU A 97 20.61 6.70 13.34
C LEU A 97 20.56 5.78 12.12
N CYS A 98 20.06 6.28 10.99
CA CYS A 98 19.96 5.54 9.74
C CYS A 98 21.30 4.94 9.31
N LYS A 99 22.39 5.71 9.37
CA LYS A 99 23.75 5.20 9.10
C LYS A 99 24.22 4.14 10.09
N LYS A 100 23.81 4.22 11.36
CA LYS A 100 24.21 3.25 12.39
C LYS A 100 23.54 1.89 12.17
N ILE A 101 22.34 1.87 11.59
CA ILE A 101 21.55 0.65 11.33
C ILE A 101 21.49 0.28 9.84
N ASP A 102 22.36 0.87 9.03
CA ASP A 102 22.48 0.63 7.57
C ASP A 102 21.16 0.76 6.80
N LEU A 103 20.43 1.86 7.04
CA LEU A 103 19.12 2.14 6.47
C LEU A 103 19.16 3.40 5.58
N ASP A 104 18.57 3.34 4.38
CA ASP A 104 18.47 4.49 3.48
C ASP A 104 17.23 5.35 3.75
N CYS A 105 17.35 6.26 4.72
CA CYS A 105 16.28 7.21 5.04
C CYS A 105 16.16 8.40 4.07
N LYS A 106 16.97 8.47 2.99
CA LYS A 106 17.00 9.64 2.11
C LYS A 106 15.74 9.77 1.26
N ASN A 107 15.17 8.64 0.85
CA ASN A 107 14.07 8.59 -0.12
C ASN A 107 12.69 8.47 0.56
N GLY A 108 12.63 8.63 1.89
CA GLY A 108 11.43 8.33 2.66
C GLY A 108 11.16 6.82 2.77
N GLY A 109 9.94 6.45 3.15
CA GLY A 109 9.53 5.06 3.30
C GLY A 109 8.14 4.81 2.72
N LEU A 110 7.81 3.53 2.52
CA LEU A 110 6.49 3.11 2.02
C LEU A 110 5.41 3.40 3.08
N THR A 111 4.47 4.28 2.76
CA THR A 111 3.33 4.66 3.65
C THR A 111 1.99 4.03 3.26
N SER A 112 1.99 3.00 2.41
CA SER A 112 0.76 2.37 1.92
C SER A 112 0.23 1.31 2.90
N TYR A 113 -1.00 1.50 3.37
CA TYR A 113 -1.70 0.46 4.14
C TYR A 113 -2.09 -0.76 3.29
N VAL A 114 -2.11 -0.64 1.96
CA VAL A 114 -2.42 -1.77 1.05
C VAL A 114 -1.34 -2.84 1.08
N ASN A 115 -0.13 -2.51 1.56
CA ASN A 115 0.97 -3.47 1.74
C ASN A 115 0.78 -4.39 2.97
N PHE A 116 -0.44 -4.90 3.15
CA PHE A 116 -0.83 -5.84 4.22
C PHE A 116 -0.63 -7.30 3.82
N TYR A 117 -0.57 -8.18 4.83
CA TYR A 117 -0.54 -9.62 4.65
C TYR A 117 -1.87 -10.29 5.04
N ILE A 118 -2.31 -11.23 4.21
CA ILE A 118 -3.55 -11.99 4.37
C ILE A 118 -3.20 -13.37 4.97
N ALA A 119 -3.32 -13.53 6.29
CA ALA A 119 -3.16 -14.82 6.97
C ALA A 119 -4.49 -15.58 7.07
N ASN A 120 -4.45 -16.89 7.37
CA ASN A 120 -5.65 -17.76 7.40
C ASN A 120 -6.83 -17.19 8.22
N GLY A 121 -6.57 -16.63 9.40
CA GLY A 121 -7.60 -16.07 10.29
C GLY A 121 -7.49 -14.56 10.54
N GLY A 122 -6.56 -13.87 9.87
CA GLY A 122 -6.26 -12.49 10.20
C GLY A 122 -5.64 -11.72 9.05
N ILE A 123 -5.65 -10.39 9.18
CA ILE A 123 -4.97 -9.47 8.28
C ILE A 123 -3.97 -8.68 9.11
N VAL A 124 -2.70 -8.68 8.71
CA VAL A 124 -1.66 -7.88 9.36
C VAL A 124 -1.44 -6.64 8.51
N ILE A 125 -1.81 -5.47 9.04
CA ILE A 125 -1.72 -4.19 8.32
C ILE A 125 -0.61 -3.31 8.89
N PRO A 126 -0.04 -2.40 8.08
CA PRO A 126 0.87 -1.38 8.56
C PRO A 126 0.25 -0.44 9.60
N GLU A 127 1.07 0.10 10.50
CA GLU A 127 0.75 1.19 11.42
C GLU A 127 1.89 2.19 11.40
N PHE A 128 1.57 3.47 11.16
CA PHE A 128 2.55 4.52 10.90
C PHE A 128 2.56 5.62 11.99
N GLY A 129 1.59 5.60 12.91
CA GLY A 129 1.49 6.51 14.05
C GLY A 129 0.55 7.69 13.87
N ASP A 130 0.01 7.89 12.68
CA ASP A 130 -1.16 8.74 12.48
C ASP A 130 -2.40 8.01 13.01
N LYS A 131 -2.67 8.16 14.31
CA LYS A 131 -3.75 7.43 15.03
C LYS A 131 -5.10 7.45 14.31
N GLU A 132 -5.45 8.55 13.67
CA GLU A 132 -6.71 8.70 12.93
C GLU A 132 -6.69 7.90 11.63
N ALA A 133 -5.61 7.98 10.86
CA ALA A 133 -5.46 7.21 9.63
C ALA A 133 -5.28 5.71 9.92
N ASP A 134 -4.47 5.34 10.92
CA ASP A 134 -4.26 3.95 11.35
C ASP A 134 -5.58 3.30 11.79
N GLN A 135 -6.45 4.05 12.50
CA GLN A 135 -7.78 3.55 12.86
C GLN A 135 -8.70 3.44 11.65
N ARG A 136 -8.74 4.45 10.78
CA ARG A 136 -9.51 4.38 9.52
C ARG A 136 -9.12 3.18 8.67
N ALA A 137 -7.82 2.95 8.50
CA ALA A 137 -7.30 1.84 7.71
C ALA A 137 -7.74 0.50 8.31
N ARG A 138 -7.60 0.34 9.64
CA ARG A 138 -8.13 -0.83 10.36
C ARG A 138 -9.61 -1.04 10.10
N ASP A 139 -10.43 0.00 10.20
CA ASP A 139 -11.89 -0.12 10.05
C ASP A 139 -12.29 -0.49 8.61
N ILE A 140 -11.64 0.10 7.60
CA ILE A 140 -11.88 -0.21 6.19
C ILE A 140 -11.49 -1.66 5.89
N VAL A 141 -10.29 -2.08 6.33
CA VAL A 141 -9.82 -3.46 6.12
C VAL A 141 -10.69 -4.45 6.89
N GLN A 142 -11.13 -4.13 8.10
CA GLN A 142 -12.00 -4.99 8.90
C GLN A 142 -13.36 -5.20 8.23
N LYS A 143 -13.92 -4.15 7.60
CA LYS A 143 -15.15 -4.26 6.80
C LYS A 143 -14.96 -5.12 5.55
N ALA A 144 -13.80 -5.03 4.90
CA ALA A 144 -13.47 -5.86 3.73
C ALA A 144 -13.26 -7.35 4.09
N PHE A 145 -12.82 -7.63 5.32
CA PHE A 145 -12.56 -8.98 5.82
C PHE A 145 -13.32 -9.27 7.13
N PRO A 146 -14.66 -9.36 7.11
CA PRO A 146 -15.48 -9.39 8.33
C PRO A 146 -15.25 -10.63 9.21
N SER A 147 -14.78 -11.74 8.65
CA SER A 147 -14.49 -12.97 9.38
C SER A 147 -13.04 -13.10 9.86
N ARG A 148 -12.21 -12.07 9.64
CA ARG A 148 -10.77 -12.10 9.99
C ARG A 148 -10.45 -11.02 11.00
N LYS A 149 -9.52 -11.32 11.91
CA LYS A 149 -8.99 -10.34 12.86
C LYS A 149 -8.00 -9.41 12.16
N VAL A 150 -8.24 -8.10 12.18
CA VAL A 150 -7.25 -7.12 11.71
C VAL A 150 -6.31 -6.75 12.85
N VAL A 151 -5.00 -6.88 12.61
CA VAL A 151 -3.93 -6.52 13.54
C VAL A 151 -3.03 -5.51 12.87
N ALA A 152 -2.88 -4.34 13.49
CA ALA A 152 -1.97 -3.31 13.01
C ALA A 152 -0.60 -3.46 13.69
N VAL A 153 0.48 -3.33 12.93
CA VAL A 153 1.86 -3.51 13.40
C VAL A 153 2.67 -2.28 13.01
N ASN A 154 3.39 -1.69 13.97
CA ASN A 154 4.37 -0.65 13.69
C ASN A 154 5.41 -1.22 12.72
N ILE A 155 5.53 -0.59 11.55
CA ILE A 155 6.50 -0.99 10.53
C ILE A 155 7.53 0.09 10.21
N ASP A 156 7.74 1.07 11.10
CA ASP A 156 8.54 2.27 10.81
C ASP A 156 9.92 1.92 10.23
N TYR A 157 10.59 0.90 10.76
CA TYR A 157 11.89 0.41 10.25
C TYR A 157 11.80 -0.32 8.90
N VAL A 158 10.73 -1.10 8.69
CA VAL A 158 10.52 -1.85 7.43
C VAL A 158 10.15 -0.89 6.30
N ALA A 159 9.24 0.05 6.59
CA ALA A 159 8.77 1.11 5.69
C ALA A 159 9.93 1.94 5.15
N VAL A 160 10.83 2.39 6.03
CA VAL A 160 12.01 3.18 5.63
C VAL A 160 13.06 2.34 4.91
N GLY A 161 13.08 1.02 5.12
CA GLY A 161 13.85 0.09 4.28
C GLY A 161 13.30 -0.07 2.85
N GLY A 162 12.19 0.60 2.52
CA GLY A 162 11.60 0.63 1.18
C GLY A 162 10.53 -0.43 0.91
N GLY A 163 10.07 -1.16 1.93
CA GLY A 163 9.02 -2.18 1.79
C GLY A 163 7.99 -2.13 2.90
N GLY A 164 7.02 -3.04 2.89
CA GLY A 164 6.06 -3.20 3.98
C GLY A 164 5.92 -4.66 4.41
N ILE A 165 4.82 -4.96 5.11
CA ILE A 165 4.55 -6.30 5.64
C ILE A 165 4.46 -7.31 4.49
N HIS A 166 3.77 -6.95 3.41
CA HIS A 166 3.62 -7.85 2.28
C HIS A 166 4.96 -8.20 1.64
N CYS A 167 5.84 -7.21 1.45
CA CYS A 167 7.16 -7.41 0.85
C CYS A 167 8.05 -8.35 1.67
N ALA A 168 7.85 -8.42 2.99
CA ALA A 168 8.61 -9.25 3.91
C ALA A 168 8.01 -10.65 4.13
N THR A 169 6.97 -11.02 3.39
CA THR A 169 6.23 -12.28 3.59
C THR A 169 6.00 -13.04 2.29
N HIS A 170 5.83 -14.35 2.40
CA HIS A 170 5.41 -15.21 1.29
C HIS A 170 4.53 -16.33 1.84
N GLU A 171 3.32 -16.49 1.32
CA GLU A 171 2.41 -17.56 1.75
C GLU A 171 2.76 -18.92 1.14
N VAL A 172 2.51 -19.99 1.89
CA VAL A 172 2.50 -21.35 1.37
C VAL A 172 1.05 -21.84 1.44
N PRO A 173 0.36 -21.99 0.30
CA PRO A 173 -1.00 -22.50 0.27
C PRO A 173 -1.07 -23.90 0.85
N ARG A 174 -2.15 -24.18 1.59
CA ARG A 174 -2.44 -25.55 2.04
C ARG A 174 -2.79 -26.41 0.83
N VAL A 175 -2.22 -27.62 0.78
CA VAL A 175 -2.57 -28.68 -0.16
C VAL A 175 -3.73 -29.54 0.32
#